data_AF-A0A7T0KPE3-F1
#
_entry.id   AF-A0A7T0KPE3-F1
#
_cell.length_a   1.000
_cell.length_b   1.000
_cell.length_c   1.000
_cell.angle_alpha   90.00
_cell.angle_beta   90.00
_cell.angle_gamma   90.00
#
_symmetry.space_group_name_H-M   'P 1'
#
loop_
_entity.id
_entity.type
_entity.pdbx_description
1 polymer ?
#
loop_
_entity_poly.entity_id
_entity_poly.type
_entity_poly.pdbx_seq_one_letter_code
_entity_poly.pdbx_strand_id
1 'polypeptide(L)'
;MNGQDVTVCTAGDGWGVSELAVNAHTSCDFAFNVLGAMAEGVPSTENIRNYLPRTVNAKSPVTGKFYEMYCADNGVGIITCTGGNNAEVILQ
;
A
#
# COMPACT_ATOMS: atom_id res chain seq x y z
N MET A 1 -6.01 -2.94 20.71
CA MET A 1 -5.91 -1.59 20.12
C MET A 1 -6.95 -1.51 19.02
N ASN A 2 -7.74 -0.43 19.01
CA ASN A 2 -9.02 -0.20 18.32
C ASN A 2 -9.29 -1.02 17.05
N GLY A 3 -10.36 -1.83 17.10
CA GLY A 3 -10.79 -2.77 16.05
C GLY A 3 -11.32 -2.08 14.80
N GLN A 4 -10.41 -1.64 13.94
CA GLN A 4 -10.71 -1.52 12.52
C GLN A 4 -10.60 -2.92 11.93
N ASP A 5 -11.70 -3.43 11.36
CA ASP A 5 -11.67 -4.66 10.58
C ASP A 5 -10.75 -4.44 9.38
N VAL A 6 -9.52 -4.96 9.49
CA VAL A 6 -8.55 -5.00 8.40
C VAL A 6 -8.62 -6.36 7.74
N THR A 7 -8.62 -6.37 6.42
CA THR A 7 -8.53 -7.60 5.62
C THR A 7 -7.08 -7.80 5.20
N VAL A 8 -6.49 -8.93 5.58
CA VAL A 8 -5.14 -9.31 5.15
C VAL A 8 -5.21 -9.85 3.72
N CYS A 9 -4.44 -9.24 2.83
CA CYS A 9 -4.31 -9.57 1.42
C CYS A 9 -3.08 -10.44 1.15
N THR A 10 -2.05 -10.29 1.99
CA THR A 10 -0.71 -10.93 1.97
C THR A 10 0.13 -10.57 0.74
N ALA A 11 1.41 -10.21 0.93
CA ALA A 11 2.37 -10.03 -0.18
C ALA A 11 3.78 -10.36 0.30
N GLY A 12 4.50 -11.19 -0.47
CA GLY A 12 5.87 -11.60 -0.21
C GLY A 12 6.60 -11.72 -1.54
N ASP A 13 6.81 -10.57 -2.18
CA ASP A 13 7.14 -10.47 -3.62
C ASP A 13 8.49 -9.76 -3.87
N GLY A 14 9.23 -9.45 -2.79
CA GLY A 14 10.43 -8.61 -2.79
C GLY A 14 10.23 -7.33 -1.98
N TRP A 15 11.14 -6.38 -2.12
CA TRP A 15 11.07 -5.03 -1.53
C TRP A 15 11.02 -4.88 -0.01
N GLY A 16 11.22 -5.98 0.73
CA GLY A 16 11.10 -5.99 2.19
C GLY A 16 9.66 -5.85 2.70
N VAL A 17 8.67 -6.20 1.88
CA VAL A 17 7.25 -6.31 2.28
C VAL A 17 6.93 -7.79 2.48
N SER A 18 6.36 -8.10 3.64
CA SER A 18 5.98 -9.44 4.10
C SER A 18 4.48 -9.59 4.32
N GLU A 19 3.79 -8.47 4.59
CA GLU A 19 2.34 -8.45 4.73
C GLU A 19 1.74 -7.23 4.03
N LEU A 20 0.54 -7.42 3.48
CA LEU A 20 -0.29 -6.39 2.89
C LEU A 20 -1.70 -6.53 3.47
N ALA A 21 -2.29 -5.44 3.94
CA ALA A 21 -3.65 -5.41 4.47
C ALA A 21 -4.40 -4.13 4.04
N VAL A 22 -5.72 -4.16 4.13
CA VAL A 22 -6.60 -3.08 3.69
C VAL A 22 -7.73 -2.82 4.69
N ASN A 23 -8.26 -1.60 4.70
CA ASN A 23 -9.49 -1.28 5.43
C ASN A 23 -10.76 -1.65 4.65
N ALA A 24 -11.93 -1.48 5.27
CA ALA A 24 -13.24 -1.76 4.69
C ALA A 24 -13.62 -0.91 3.46
N HIS A 25 -12.90 0.17 3.17
CA HIS A 25 -13.12 1.04 2.00
C HIS A 25 -12.21 0.69 0.81
N THR A 26 -11.41 -0.36 0.94
CA THR A 26 -10.37 -0.75 -0.01
C THR A 26 -10.46 -2.23 -0.32
N SER A 27 -10.00 -2.64 -1.50
CA SER A 27 -9.88 -4.05 -1.87
C SER A 27 -8.42 -4.47 -2.01
N CYS A 28 -8.15 -5.76 -1.85
CA CYS A 28 -6.81 -6.31 -2.04
C CYS A 28 -6.27 -6.04 -3.46
N ASP A 29 -7.11 -6.14 -4.49
CA ASP A 29 -6.70 -5.83 -5.87
C ASP A 29 -6.21 -4.37 -6.01
N PHE A 30 -6.87 -3.43 -5.32
CA PHE A 30 -6.39 -2.05 -5.32
C PHE A 30 -5.09 -1.90 -4.55
N ALA A 31 -4.93 -2.60 -3.42
CA ALA A 31 -3.69 -2.59 -2.64
C ALA A 31 -2.49 -3.14 -3.42
N PHE A 32 -2.66 -4.19 -4.23
CA PHE A 32 -1.61 -4.67 -5.12
C PHE A 32 -1.21 -3.62 -6.17
N ASN A 33 -2.18 -2.86 -6.70
CA ASN A 33 -1.86 -1.74 -7.61
C ASN A 33 -1.13 -0.60 -6.88
N VAL A 34 -1.44 -0.35 -5.60
CA VAL A 34 -0.70 0.62 -4.78
C VAL A 34 0.75 0.15 -4.57
N LEU A 35 0.97 -1.11 -4.17
CA LEU A 35 2.31 -1.68 -4.02
C LEU A 35 3.07 -1.66 -5.35
N GLY A 36 2.45 -2.01 -6.47
CA GLY A 36 3.06 -1.94 -7.79
C GLY A 36 3.50 -0.52 -8.17
N ALA A 37 2.63 0.49 -7.91
CA ALA A 37 2.96 1.89 -8.16
C ALA A 37 4.07 2.42 -7.21
N MET A 38 4.14 1.92 -5.97
CA MET A 38 5.25 2.20 -5.07
C MET A 38 6.55 1.59 -5.56
N ALA A 39 6.51 0.35 -6.04
CA ALA A 39 7.67 -0.40 -6.51
C ALA A 39 8.18 0.03 -7.89
N GLU A 40 7.45 0.89 -8.61
CA GLU A 40 7.87 1.41 -9.91
C GLU A 40 9.23 2.12 -9.80
N GLY A 41 10.22 1.61 -10.55
CA GLY A 41 11.60 2.10 -10.54
C GLY A 41 12.45 1.63 -9.35
N VAL A 42 11.91 0.80 -8.46
CA VAL A 42 12.61 0.27 -7.29
C VAL A 42 13.02 -1.19 -7.55
N PRO A 43 14.31 -1.55 -7.45
CA PRO A 43 14.72 -2.95 -7.54
C PRO A 43 14.11 -3.80 -6.43
N SER A 44 13.65 -5.02 -6.73
CA SER A 44 13.02 -5.92 -5.75
C SER A 44 13.95 -6.39 -4.63
N THR A 45 15.26 -6.17 -4.75
CA THR A 45 16.25 -6.43 -3.71
C THR A 45 16.42 -5.29 -2.70
N GLU A 46 15.88 -4.10 -2.99
CA GLU A 46 15.98 -2.94 -2.10
C GLU A 46 14.75 -2.81 -1.19
N ASN A 47 14.90 -2.22 -0.01
CA ASN A 47 13.75 -2.01 0.88
C ASN A 47 12.93 -0.79 0.41
N ILE A 48 11.62 -0.99 0.16
CA ILE A 48 10.73 0.08 -0.31
C ILE A 48 10.65 1.28 0.64
N ARG A 49 10.94 1.07 1.93
CA ARG A 49 10.98 2.12 2.96
C ARG A 49 12.02 3.20 2.68
N ASN A 50 13.10 2.87 1.98
CA ASN A 50 14.13 3.83 1.60
C ASN A 50 13.63 4.89 0.59
N TYR A 51 12.45 4.67 0.01
CA TYR A 51 11.83 5.54 -0.99
C TYR A 51 10.58 6.26 -0.46
N LEU A 52 10.39 6.24 0.87
CA LEU A 52 9.28 6.91 1.55
C LEU A 52 9.72 8.19 2.27
N PRO A 53 8.82 9.17 2.48
CA PRO A 53 7.43 9.18 2.02
C PRO A 53 7.31 9.50 0.52
N ARG A 54 6.25 9.01 -0.13
CA ARG A 54 5.93 9.36 -1.52
C ARG A 54 4.43 9.30 -1.81
N THR A 55 4.00 10.09 -2.78
CA THR A 55 2.67 9.97 -3.38
C THR A 55 2.75 9.06 -4.60
N VAL A 56 1.81 8.14 -4.74
CA VAL A 56 1.69 7.23 -5.89
C VAL A 56 0.31 7.34 -6.52
N ASN A 57 0.23 7.10 -7.82
CA ASN A 57 -1.03 7.04 -8.57
C ASN A 57 -1.38 5.58 -8.86
N ALA A 58 -2.39 5.05 -8.18
CA ALA A 58 -2.81 3.66 -8.34
C ALA A 58 -4.15 3.58 -9.09
N LYS A 59 -4.25 2.66 -10.06
CA LYS A 59 -5.50 2.42 -10.80
C LYS A 59 -6.45 1.55 -9.98
N SER A 60 -7.70 1.97 -9.82
CA SER A 60 -8.76 1.14 -9.28
C SER A 60 -9.28 0.17 -10.34
N PRO A 61 -9.27 -1.15 -10.07
CA PRO A 61 -9.88 -2.12 -10.99
C PRO A 61 -11.41 -2.01 -11.01
N VAL A 62 -12.03 -1.50 -9.93
CA VAL A 62 -13.49 -1.37 -9.82
C VAL A 62 -14.02 -0.20 -10.65
N THR A 63 -13.36 0.96 -10.56
CA THR A 63 -13.84 2.19 -11.24
C THR A 63 -13.07 2.52 -12.52
N GLY A 64 -11.92 1.88 -12.75
CA GLY A 64 -11.01 2.18 -13.87
C GLY A 64 -10.23 3.49 -13.72
N LYS A 65 -10.47 4.28 -12.67
CA LYS A 65 -9.83 5.58 -12.41
C LYS A 65 -8.53 5.43 -11.65
N PHE A 66 -7.65 6.43 -11.75
CA PHE A 66 -6.48 6.56 -10.89
C PHE A 66 -6.83 7.35 -9.63
N TYR A 67 -6.23 6.94 -8.51
CA TYR A 67 -6.35 7.62 -7.22
C TYR A 67 -4.95 7.87 -6.66
N GLU A 68 -4.74 9.07 -6.15
CA GLU A 68 -3.53 9.42 -5.41
C GLU A 68 -3.56 8.81 -4.01
N MET A 69 -2.47 8.14 -3.65
CA MET A 69 -2.23 7.56 -2.34
C MET A 69 -0.92 8.10 -1.80
N TYR A 70 -0.95 8.65 -0.58
CA TYR A 70 0.24 9.09 0.13
C TYR A 70 0.72 7.96 1.04
N CYS A 71 1.95 7.48 0.80
CA CYS A 71 2.57 6.38 1.52
C CYS A 71 3.71 6.89 2.41
N ALA A 72 3.66 6.53 3.69
CA ALA A 72 4.70 6.88 4.66
C ALA A 72 4.92 5.75 5.67
N ASP A 73 6.16 5.62 6.16
CA ASP A 73 6.48 4.78 7.30
C ASP A 73 6.08 5.50 8.59
N ASN A 74 5.39 4.81 9.50
CA ASN A 74 4.96 5.37 10.77
C ASN A 74 6.06 5.35 11.87
N GLY A 75 7.28 4.94 11.52
CA GLY A 75 8.45 4.92 12.40
C GLY A 75 8.61 3.65 13.23
N VAL A 76 7.67 2.70 13.14
CA VAL A 76 7.76 1.39 13.81
C VAL A 76 7.82 0.23 12.82
N GLY A 77 8.18 0.52 11.56
CA GLY A 77 8.26 -0.52 10.54
C GLY A 77 6.90 -0.88 9.97
N ILE A 78 5.94 0.05 9.92
CA ILE A 78 4.67 -0.14 9.22
C ILE A 78 4.48 1.01 8.24
N ILE A 79 4.33 0.67 6.97
CA ILE A 79 3.98 1.65 5.94
C ILE A 79 2.47 1.74 5.89
N THR A 80 1.95 2.97 5.88
CA THR A 80 0.54 3.23 5.62
C THR A 80 0.43 4.10 4.39
N CYS A 81 -0.34 3.62 3.40
CA CYS A 81 -0.76 4.38 2.24
C CYS A 81 -2.22 4.79 2.40
N THR A 82 -2.47 6.10 2.45
CA THR A 82 -3.83 6.66 2.59
C THR A 82 -4.17 7.58 1.43
N GLY A 83 -5.41 7.58 0.98
CA GLY A 83 -5.85 8.49 -0.08
C GLY A 83 -7.13 8.05 -0.77
N GLY A 84 -7.35 8.55 -1.98
CA GLY A 84 -8.56 8.29 -2.76
C GLY A 84 -9.84 8.65 -1.99
N ASN A 85 -10.67 7.66 -1.70
CA ASN A 85 -11.95 7.81 -1.00
C ASN A 85 -11.92 7.07 0.35
N ASN A 86 -11.08 7.55 1.27
CA ASN A 86 -10.79 6.92 2.57
C ASN A 86 -10.16 5.53 2.46
N ALA A 87 -9.39 5.31 1.40
CA ALA A 87 -8.64 4.07 1.23
C ALA A 87 -7.43 4.05 2.17
N GLU A 88 -7.18 2.88 2.76
CA GLU A 88 -6.02 2.62 3.60
C GLU A 88 -5.43 1.26 3.23
N VAL A 89 -4.13 1.28 2.93
CA VAL A 89 -3.32 0.10 2.63
C VAL A 89 -2.16 0.08 3.61
N ILE A 90 -1.95 -1.06 4.26
CA ILE A 90 -0.94 -1.27 5.30
C ILE A 90 0.07 -2.28 4.77
N LEU A 91 1.36 -1.94 4.84
CA LEU A 91 2.47 -2.83 4.46
C LEU A 91 3.43 -3.03 5.64
N GLN A 92 3.83 -4.28 5.88
CA GLN A 92 4.79 -4.66 6.92
C GLN A 92 6.02 -5.32 6.33
#